data_AF-R5G0J2-F1
#
_entry.id   AF-R5G0J2-F1
#
_cell.length_a   1.000
_cell.length_b   1.000
_cell.length_c   1.000
_cell.angle_alpha   90.00
_cell.angle_beta   90.00
_cell.angle_gamma   90.00
#
_symmetry.space_group_name_H-M   'P 1'
#
loop_
_entity.id
_entity.type
_entity.pdbx_description
1 polymer ?
#
loop_
_entity_poly.entity_id
_entity_poly.type
_entity_poly.pdbx_seq_one_letter_code
_entity_poly.pdbx_strand_id
1 'polypeptide(L)'
;MGDVKFLPRVGRSYTRSRWGKRVMVLGESHYCDNPSDATPNITTKVFEWQFDRSCDFEGWMNTYTKFASALSGHQEDRFSSEAVWDEVLYYNFVQQPLTGPRTAPTKEMLVASEAAFIEVLEEYQPDVVLVWGRSRLYDHLPEAGHQGADCCGVETWIYPLRNGHEVRVLPVQHPASGFSPSEWHQVIAALLKE
;
A
#
# COMPACT_ATOMS: atom_id res chain seq x y z
N MET A 1 0.27 -18.80 -4.23
CA MET A 1 -0.62 -17.99 -3.37
C MET A 1 -1.60 -18.91 -2.66
N GLY A 2 -1.24 -19.37 -1.47
CA GLY A 2 -2.08 -20.17 -0.57
C GLY A 2 -2.49 -19.42 0.71
N ASP A 3 -1.74 -18.38 1.09
CA ASP A 3 -1.94 -17.64 2.36
C ASP A 3 -2.72 -16.33 2.16
N VAL A 4 -2.75 -15.80 0.94
CA VAL A 4 -3.46 -14.56 0.59
C VAL A 4 -4.98 -14.77 0.62
N LYS A 5 -5.65 -14.11 1.57
CA LYS A 5 -7.11 -14.14 1.74
C LYS A 5 -7.77 -12.90 1.17
N PHE A 6 -7.15 -11.73 1.33
CA PHE A 6 -7.61 -10.46 0.76
C PHE A 6 -6.73 -10.12 -0.43
N LEU A 7 -7.29 -10.21 -1.63
CA LEU A 7 -6.54 -10.01 -2.86
C LEU A 7 -6.15 -8.53 -3.00
N PRO A 8 -4.95 -8.25 -3.55
CA PRO A 8 -4.58 -6.89 -3.89
C PRO A 8 -5.45 -6.35 -5.03
N ARG A 9 -5.61 -5.03 -5.09
CA ARG A 9 -6.09 -4.35 -6.29
C ARG A 9 -4.89 -4.08 -7.20
N VAL A 10 -4.87 -4.70 -8.36
CA VAL A 10 -3.83 -4.48 -9.37
C VAL A 10 -4.31 -3.43 -10.37
N GLY A 11 -3.61 -2.30 -10.46
CA GLY A 11 -3.89 -1.28 -11.45
C GLY A 11 -3.69 -1.79 -12.88
N ARG A 12 -4.52 -1.31 -13.82
CA ARG A 12 -4.52 -1.72 -15.23
C ARG A 12 -3.16 -1.52 -15.93
N SER A 13 -2.41 -0.53 -15.48
CA SER A 13 -1.12 -0.11 -15.99
C SER A 13 0.03 -0.41 -15.02
N TYR A 14 -0.17 -1.26 -14.01
CA TYR A 14 0.84 -1.58 -12.99
C TYR A 14 2.22 -1.96 -13.57
N THR A 15 2.23 -2.75 -14.64
CA THR A 15 3.47 -3.20 -15.30
C THR A 15 4.06 -2.16 -16.27
N ARG A 16 3.37 -1.05 -16.51
CA ARG A 16 3.73 0.01 -17.45
C ARG A 16 3.47 1.40 -16.86
N SER A 17 3.75 1.56 -15.58
CA SER A 17 3.57 2.84 -14.90
C SER A 17 4.44 3.93 -15.53
N ARG A 18 4.04 5.20 -15.36
CA ARG A 18 4.78 6.38 -15.83
C ARG A 18 6.17 6.51 -15.20
N TRP A 19 6.40 5.87 -14.06
CA TRP A 19 7.69 5.87 -13.37
C TRP A 19 8.65 4.80 -13.90
N GLY A 20 8.21 3.93 -14.81
CA GLY A 20 9.01 2.80 -15.29
C GLY A 20 9.31 1.77 -14.19
N LYS A 21 8.53 1.79 -13.10
CA LYS A 21 8.67 0.91 -11.94
C LYS A 21 7.31 0.30 -11.56
N ARG A 22 7.30 -0.97 -11.15
CA ARG A 22 6.17 -1.62 -10.51
C ARG A 22 6.08 -1.15 -9.07
N VAL A 23 5.13 -0.27 -8.77
CA VAL A 23 4.94 0.30 -7.43
C VAL A 23 3.80 -0.40 -6.71
N MET A 24 4.08 -0.95 -5.54
CA MET A 24 3.06 -1.44 -4.61
C MET A 24 2.88 -0.43 -3.47
N VAL A 25 1.63 -0.16 -3.11
CA VAL A 25 1.24 0.61 -1.93
C VAL A 25 0.70 -0.37 -0.89
N LEU A 26 1.25 -0.29 0.32
CA LEU A 26 0.94 -1.22 1.41
C LEU A 26 0.23 -0.50 2.56
N GLY A 27 -1.06 -0.80 2.74
CA GLY A 27 -1.82 -0.43 3.92
C GLY A 27 -1.81 -1.52 5.00
N GLU A 28 -2.34 -1.20 6.18
CA GLU A 28 -2.31 -2.09 7.34
C GLU A 28 -3.39 -3.18 7.26
N SER A 29 -4.67 -2.80 7.15
CA SER A 29 -5.78 -3.70 7.45
C SER A 29 -7.09 -3.26 6.78
N HIS A 30 -8.05 -4.19 6.71
CA HIS A 30 -9.43 -3.90 6.35
C HIS A 30 -10.30 -3.80 7.60
N TYR A 31 -11.26 -2.88 7.57
CA TYR A 31 -12.27 -2.73 8.63
C TYR A 31 -13.61 -3.24 8.12
N CYS A 32 -14.24 -4.14 8.89
CA CYS A 32 -15.55 -4.69 8.58
C CYS A 32 -16.43 -4.65 9.82
N ASP A 33 -17.63 -4.07 9.68
CA ASP A 33 -18.64 -4.13 10.73
C ASP A 33 -19.25 -5.54 10.81
N ASN A 34 -19.41 -6.21 9.66
CA ASN A 34 -19.85 -7.59 9.58
C ASN A 34 -18.72 -8.49 9.03
N PRO A 35 -18.35 -9.59 9.73
CA PRO A 35 -17.38 -10.56 9.23
C PRO A 35 -17.68 -11.10 7.82
N SER A 36 -18.94 -11.11 7.37
CA SER A 36 -19.30 -11.53 6.01
C SER A 36 -18.76 -10.60 4.92
N ASP A 37 -18.41 -9.36 5.25
CA ASP A 37 -17.91 -8.36 4.30
C ASP A 37 -16.43 -8.60 3.96
N ALA A 38 -15.72 -9.34 4.82
CA ALA A 38 -14.33 -9.76 4.70
C ALA A 38 -14.15 -10.82 3.59
N THR A 39 -14.48 -10.42 2.38
CA THR A 39 -14.42 -11.23 1.16
C THR A 39 -13.07 -11.04 0.46
N PRO A 40 -12.61 -12.00 -0.37
CA PRO A 40 -11.32 -11.87 -1.03
C PRO A 40 -11.16 -10.63 -1.91
N ASN A 41 -12.26 -10.07 -2.43
CA ASN A 41 -12.26 -8.88 -3.27
C ASN A 41 -12.55 -7.58 -2.50
N ILE A 42 -12.47 -7.57 -1.16
CA ILE A 42 -12.74 -6.38 -0.34
C ILE A 42 -11.88 -5.18 -0.76
N THR A 43 -10.60 -5.38 -1.09
CA THR A 43 -9.72 -4.32 -1.58
C THR A 43 -10.28 -3.68 -2.85
N THR A 44 -10.71 -4.49 -3.81
CA THR A 44 -11.32 -3.99 -5.06
C THR A 44 -12.61 -3.23 -4.78
N LYS A 45 -13.48 -3.75 -3.91
CA LYS A 45 -14.73 -3.08 -3.52
C LYS A 45 -14.50 -1.72 -2.88
N VAL A 46 -13.46 -1.57 -2.05
CA VAL A 46 -13.08 -0.28 -1.46
C VAL A 46 -12.72 0.74 -2.55
N PHE A 47 -12.03 0.32 -3.61
CA PHE A 47 -11.72 1.21 -4.73
C PHE A 47 -12.91 1.47 -5.66
N GLU A 48 -13.77 0.49 -5.88
CA GLU A 48 -15.05 0.70 -6.56
C GLU A 48 -15.86 1.77 -5.84
N TRP A 49 -15.96 1.69 -4.51
CA TRP A 49 -16.60 2.71 -3.68
C TRP A 49 -15.85 4.05 -3.71
N GLN A 50 -14.52 4.03 -3.64
CA GLN A 50 -13.68 5.24 -3.73
C GLN A 50 -13.97 6.05 -5.00
N PHE A 51 -14.37 5.43 -6.12
CA PHE A 51 -14.63 6.13 -7.37
C PHE A 51 -16.11 6.14 -7.79
N ASP A 52 -17.01 5.57 -6.99
CA ASP A 52 -18.45 5.63 -7.25
C ASP A 52 -19.00 7.06 -7.06
N ARG A 53 -19.41 7.67 -8.18
CA ARG A 53 -19.98 9.02 -8.24
C ARG A 53 -21.38 9.12 -7.63
N SER A 54 -22.05 7.99 -7.41
CA SER A 54 -23.37 7.95 -6.78
C SER A 54 -23.31 8.00 -5.26
N CYS A 55 -22.14 7.75 -4.66
CA CYS A 55 -21.93 7.76 -3.22
C CYS A 55 -21.39 9.10 -2.71
N ASP A 56 -21.90 9.51 -1.54
CA ASP A 56 -21.39 10.65 -0.78
C ASP A 56 -19.92 10.48 -0.40
N PHE A 57 -19.25 11.61 -0.18
CA PHE A 57 -17.88 11.62 0.27
C PHE A 57 -17.76 11.19 1.74
N GLU A 58 -16.84 10.26 2.02
CA GLU A 58 -16.48 9.86 3.36
C GLU A 58 -15.03 10.23 3.70
N GLY A 59 -14.76 10.52 4.97
CA GLY A 59 -13.45 11.01 5.41
C GLY A 59 -12.28 10.10 5.06
N TRP A 60 -12.49 8.78 4.99
CA TRP A 60 -11.45 7.82 4.61
C TRP A 60 -11.01 7.99 3.14
N MET A 61 -11.89 8.47 2.26
CA MET A 61 -11.61 8.65 0.84
C MET A 61 -10.48 9.66 0.61
N ASN A 62 -10.36 10.64 1.51
CA ASN A 62 -9.28 11.62 1.50
C ASN A 62 -7.89 10.97 1.64
N THR A 63 -7.79 9.84 2.34
CA THR A 63 -6.53 9.10 2.53
C THR A 63 -5.95 8.70 1.18
N TYR A 64 -6.80 8.13 0.31
CA TYR A 64 -6.41 7.66 -1.02
C TYR A 64 -6.08 8.85 -1.95
N THR A 65 -6.86 9.92 -1.90
CA THR A 65 -6.63 11.13 -2.72
C THR A 65 -5.33 11.85 -2.34
N LYS A 66 -5.05 12.01 -1.04
CA LYS A 66 -3.81 12.61 -0.55
C LYS A 66 -2.58 11.83 -0.98
N PHE A 67 -2.63 10.51 -0.86
CA PHE A 67 -1.51 9.68 -1.28
C PHE A 67 -1.31 9.73 -2.79
N ALA A 68 -2.37 9.63 -3.57
CA ALA A 68 -2.29 9.78 -5.02
C ALA A 68 -1.67 11.12 -5.42
N SER A 69 -2.00 12.21 -4.71
CA SER A 69 -1.37 13.53 -4.93
C SER A 69 0.14 13.52 -4.66
N ALA A 70 0.58 12.84 -3.60
CA ALA A 70 2.01 12.70 -3.30
C ALA A 70 2.73 11.87 -4.37
N LEU A 71 2.11 10.77 -4.80
CA LEU A 71 2.68 9.88 -5.79
C LEU A 71 2.76 10.54 -7.18
N SER A 72 1.71 11.26 -7.60
CA SER A 72 1.66 11.94 -8.90
C SER A 72 2.42 13.26 -8.94
N GLY A 73 2.65 13.89 -7.80
CA GLY A 73 3.24 15.23 -7.68
C GLY A 73 2.28 16.38 -8.04
N HIS A 74 1.00 16.07 -8.25
CA HIS A 74 -0.04 17.03 -8.58
C HIS A 74 -1.13 16.99 -7.50
N GLN A 75 -1.89 18.07 -7.36
CA GLN A 75 -3.07 18.04 -6.50
C GLN A 75 -4.17 17.26 -7.21
N GLU A 76 -4.44 16.05 -6.75
CA GLU A 76 -5.53 15.21 -7.23
C GLU A 76 -6.82 15.50 -6.47
N ASP A 77 -7.95 15.25 -7.13
CA ASP A 77 -9.24 15.06 -6.48
C ASP A 77 -9.61 13.56 -6.39
N ARG A 78 -10.76 13.26 -5.78
CA ARG A 78 -11.27 11.89 -5.61
C ARG A 78 -11.25 11.12 -6.93
N PHE A 79 -11.71 11.71 -8.03
CA PHE A 79 -11.89 11.01 -9.30
C PHE A 79 -10.67 11.12 -10.22
N SER A 80 -9.95 12.24 -10.21
CA SER A 80 -8.70 12.35 -10.99
C SER A 80 -7.64 11.37 -10.50
N SER A 81 -7.65 11.06 -9.19
CA SER A 81 -6.73 10.10 -8.59
C SER A 81 -6.87 8.67 -9.12
N GLU A 82 -7.99 8.30 -9.76
CA GLU A 82 -8.20 6.97 -10.33
C GLU A 82 -7.09 6.60 -11.33
N ALA A 83 -6.67 7.55 -12.16
CA ALA A 83 -5.59 7.34 -13.13
C ALA A 83 -4.25 7.02 -12.46
N VAL A 84 -3.98 7.59 -11.28
CA VAL A 84 -2.78 7.29 -10.48
C VAL A 84 -2.88 5.88 -9.91
N TRP A 85 -4.04 5.52 -9.36
CA TRP A 85 -4.29 4.20 -8.79
C TRP A 85 -4.28 3.08 -9.82
N ASP A 86 -4.52 3.38 -11.09
CA ASP A 86 -4.39 2.41 -12.18
C ASP A 86 -2.95 2.07 -12.56
N GLU A 87 -1.96 2.82 -12.11
CA GLU A 87 -0.55 2.56 -12.39
C GLU A 87 0.16 1.81 -11.26
N VAL A 88 -0.54 1.52 -10.17
CA VAL A 88 0.03 0.88 -8.98
C VAL A 88 -0.79 -0.31 -8.51
N LEU A 89 -0.17 -1.14 -7.69
CA LEU A 89 -0.85 -2.18 -6.94
C LEU A 89 -1.13 -1.67 -5.52
N TYR A 90 -2.34 -1.88 -4.99
CA TYR A 90 -2.64 -1.63 -3.58
C TYR A 90 -2.94 -2.93 -2.84
N TYR A 91 -2.36 -3.09 -1.66
CA TYR A 91 -2.53 -4.27 -0.81
C TYR A 91 -2.60 -3.87 0.66
N ASN A 92 -3.40 -4.57 1.45
CA ASN A 92 -3.35 -4.48 2.91
C ASN A 92 -2.62 -5.69 3.48
N PHE A 93 -1.68 -5.45 4.38
CA PHE A 93 -0.84 -6.50 4.97
C PHE A 93 -1.68 -7.54 5.73
N VAL A 94 -2.51 -7.10 6.67
CA VAL A 94 -3.25 -7.98 7.57
C VAL A 94 -4.35 -8.76 6.84
N GLN A 95 -4.28 -10.09 6.90
CA GLN A 95 -5.19 -11.02 6.21
C GLN A 95 -6.44 -11.41 7.02
N GLN A 96 -6.76 -10.63 8.05
CA GLN A 96 -7.92 -10.83 8.92
C GLN A 96 -8.63 -9.47 9.11
N PRO A 97 -9.98 -9.42 9.11
CA PRO A 97 -10.69 -8.16 9.24
C PRO A 97 -10.58 -7.63 10.67
N LEU A 98 -10.49 -6.31 10.81
CA LEU A 98 -10.61 -5.62 12.09
C LEU A 98 -12.02 -5.07 12.26
N THR A 99 -12.46 -4.93 13.51
CA THR A 99 -13.84 -4.52 13.87
C THR A 99 -14.11 -3.03 13.67
N GLY A 100 -13.11 -2.24 13.27
CA GLY A 100 -13.30 -0.82 12.99
C GLY A 100 -12.01 0.00 13.05
N PRO A 101 -12.08 1.27 12.61
CA PRO A 101 -10.93 2.18 12.63
C PRO A 101 -10.35 2.35 14.04
N ARG A 102 -9.03 2.55 14.12
CA ARG A 102 -8.24 2.72 15.37
C ARG A 102 -8.03 1.45 16.20
N THR A 103 -8.63 0.33 15.81
CA THR A 103 -8.22 -0.97 16.32
C THR A 103 -6.89 -1.34 15.65
N ALA A 104 -5.87 -1.66 16.45
CA ALA A 104 -4.60 -2.16 15.92
C ALA A 104 -4.68 -3.69 15.73
N PRO A 105 -4.03 -4.25 14.71
CA PRO A 105 -3.88 -5.70 14.60
C PRO A 105 -3.08 -6.24 15.79
N THR A 106 -3.40 -7.46 16.22
CA THR A 106 -2.60 -8.13 17.24
C THR A 106 -1.29 -8.65 16.64
N LYS A 107 -0.32 -8.98 17.49
CA LYS A 107 0.95 -9.58 17.02
C LYS A 107 0.70 -10.89 16.26
N GLU A 108 -0.25 -11.69 16.70
CA GLU A 108 -0.62 -12.96 16.06
C GLU A 108 -1.20 -12.73 14.66
N MET A 109 -2.00 -11.67 14.49
CA MET A 109 -2.54 -11.29 13.17
C MET A 109 -1.42 -10.86 12.21
N LEU A 110 -0.45 -10.09 12.71
CA LEU A 110 0.71 -9.64 11.93
C LEU A 110 1.55 -10.84 11.49
N VAL A 111 1.94 -11.71 12.43
CA VAL A 111 2.72 -12.92 12.15
C VAL A 111 1.99 -13.85 11.17
N ALA A 112 0.67 -14.03 11.35
CA ALA A 112 -0.14 -14.85 10.45
C ALA A 112 -0.28 -14.26 9.02
N SER A 113 0.11 -13.00 8.82
CA SER A 113 0.01 -12.31 7.53
C SER A 113 1.35 -12.22 6.78
N GLU A 114 2.46 -12.59 7.43
CA GLU A 114 3.80 -12.49 6.85
C GLU A 114 3.95 -13.33 5.58
N ALA A 115 3.51 -14.59 5.62
CA ALA A 115 3.59 -15.49 4.46
C ALA A 115 2.82 -14.94 3.26
N ALA A 116 1.61 -14.43 3.48
CA ALA A 116 0.80 -13.80 2.44
C ALA A 116 1.48 -12.58 1.82
N PHE A 117 2.15 -11.74 2.63
CA PHE A 117 2.92 -10.62 2.11
C PHE A 117 4.07 -11.07 1.21
N ILE A 118 4.85 -12.07 1.63
CA ILE A 118 5.93 -12.62 0.79
C ILE A 118 5.37 -13.23 -0.50
N GLU A 119 4.24 -13.94 -0.46
CA GLU A 119 3.58 -14.45 -1.67
C GLU A 119 3.19 -13.33 -2.64
N VAL A 120 2.68 -12.19 -2.14
CA VAL A 120 2.36 -11.02 -2.96
C VAL A 120 3.61 -10.41 -3.59
N LEU A 121 4.72 -10.32 -2.83
CA LEU A 121 5.99 -9.84 -3.39
C LEU A 121 6.50 -10.75 -4.51
N GLU A 122 6.47 -12.06 -4.31
CA GLU A 122 6.93 -13.05 -5.30
C GLU A 122 6.04 -13.08 -6.56
N GLU A 123 4.72 -12.96 -6.39
CA GLU A 123 3.76 -12.97 -7.51
C GLU A 123 3.87 -11.69 -8.36
N TYR A 124 3.78 -10.52 -7.72
CA TYR A 124 3.65 -9.24 -8.42
C TYR A 124 4.99 -8.56 -8.69
N GLN A 125 6.04 -8.99 -8.00
CA GLN A 125 7.43 -8.54 -8.17
C GLN A 125 7.57 -7.01 -8.19
N PRO A 126 7.00 -6.25 -7.23
CA PRO A 126 7.15 -4.80 -7.22
C PRO A 126 8.63 -4.41 -7.18
N ASP A 127 9.01 -3.35 -7.88
CA ASP A 127 10.34 -2.75 -7.72
C ASP A 127 10.38 -1.96 -6.41
N VAL A 128 9.25 -1.34 -6.02
CA VAL A 128 9.12 -0.51 -4.82
C VAL A 128 7.84 -0.81 -4.07
N VAL A 129 7.92 -0.83 -2.74
CA VAL A 129 6.78 -0.87 -1.81
C VAL A 129 6.76 0.40 -0.97
N LEU A 130 5.65 1.13 -1.03
CA LEU A 130 5.39 2.33 -0.25
C LEU A 130 4.47 1.96 0.92
N VAL A 131 5.01 1.93 2.13
CA VAL A 131 4.33 1.42 3.33
C VAL A 131 3.69 2.55 4.11
N TRP A 132 2.37 2.49 4.30
CA TRP A 132 1.64 3.53 5.04
C TRP A 132 1.77 3.37 6.55
N GLY A 133 2.63 4.19 7.16
CA GLY A 133 2.83 4.27 8.60
C GLY A 133 4.07 3.49 9.07
N ARG A 134 5.08 4.22 9.57
CA ARG A 134 6.32 3.61 10.08
C ARG A 134 6.07 2.71 11.28
N SER A 135 5.68 3.30 12.40
CA SER A 135 5.46 2.57 13.67
C SER A 135 4.22 1.68 13.71
N ARG A 136 3.31 1.84 12.75
CA ARG A 136 2.08 1.05 12.66
C ARG A 136 2.24 -0.21 11.81
N LEU A 137 3.12 -0.18 10.81
CA LEU A 137 3.21 -1.27 9.86
C LEU A 137 4.64 -1.60 9.47
N TYR A 138 5.44 -0.62 9.05
CA TYR A 138 6.82 -0.88 8.59
C TYR A 138 7.67 -1.60 9.64
N ASP A 139 7.62 -1.15 10.90
CA ASP A 139 8.37 -1.76 12.02
C ASP A 139 7.86 -3.18 12.39
N HIS A 140 6.79 -3.64 11.76
CA HIS A 140 6.17 -4.95 11.95
C HIS A 140 6.22 -5.83 10.71
N LEU A 141 6.88 -5.38 9.63
CA LEU A 141 7.09 -6.22 8.46
C LEU A 141 8.06 -7.37 8.80
N PRO A 142 7.99 -8.50 8.07
CA PRO A 142 8.86 -9.64 8.33
C PRO A 142 10.33 -9.22 8.24
N GLU A 143 11.16 -9.66 9.18
CA GLU A 143 12.62 -9.40 9.18
C GLU A 143 13.38 -10.20 8.08
N ALA A 144 12.70 -10.62 7.02
CA ALA A 144 13.34 -11.20 5.85
C ALA A 144 14.01 -10.08 5.03
N GLY A 145 15.27 -10.25 4.65
CA GLY A 145 15.99 -9.25 3.85
C GLY A 145 17.00 -8.44 4.65
N HIS A 146 17.27 -7.21 4.22
CA HIS A 146 18.30 -6.36 4.81
C HIS A 146 18.02 -4.87 4.58
N GLN A 147 18.63 -4.01 5.39
CA GLN A 147 18.53 -2.56 5.23
C GLN A 147 19.15 -2.13 3.89
N GLY A 148 18.40 -1.32 3.13
CA GLY A 148 18.86 -0.67 1.92
C GLY A 148 19.46 0.71 2.19
N ALA A 149 19.91 1.40 1.14
CA ALA A 149 20.35 2.79 1.28
C ALA A 149 19.18 3.69 1.70
N ASP A 150 19.42 4.56 2.68
CA ASP A 150 18.43 5.55 3.11
C ASP A 150 18.04 6.46 1.94
N CYS A 151 16.75 6.76 1.80
CA CYS A 151 16.21 7.67 0.81
C CYS A 151 15.79 8.97 1.50
N CYS A 152 16.46 10.09 1.18
CA CYS A 152 16.19 11.40 1.79
C CYS A 152 16.21 11.39 3.33
N GLY A 153 17.10 10.60 3.94
CA GLY A 153 17.19 10.44 5.40
C GLY A 153 16.12 9.54 6.01
N VAL A 154 15.35 8.84 5.18
CA VAL A 154 14.40 7.80 5.60
C VAL A 154 15.02 6.44 5.32
N GLU A 155 15.17 5.63 6.36
CA GLU A 155 15.58 4.23 6.25
C GLU A 155 14.72 3.46 5.25
N THR A 156 15.36 2.58 4.47
CA THR A 156 14.67 1.66 3.56
C THR A 156 15.06 0.21 3.86
N TRP A 157 14.22 -0.71 3.41
CA TRP A 157 14.46 -2.15 3.49
C TRP A 157 14.47 -2.80 2.11
N ILE A 158 15.13 -3.93 1.98
CA ILE A 158 15.19 -4.70 0.73
C ILE A 158 14.75 -6.14 1.01
N TYR A 159 13.73 -6.59 0.29
CA TYR A 159 13.35 -8.00 0.21
C TYR A 159 13.89 -8.61 -1.08
N PRO A 160 14.86 -9.55 -1.02
CA PRO A 160 15.27 -10.32 -2.18
C PRO A 160 14.22 -11.38 -2.52
N LEU A 161 13.79 -11.43 -3.76
CA LEU A 161 12.89 -12.46 -4.28
C LEU A 161 13.68 -13.66 -4.81
N ARG A 162 13.00 -14.79 -4.97
CA ARG A 162 13.60 -16.05 -5.45
C ARG A 162 14.25 -15.94 -6.83
N ASN A 163 13.76 -15.05 -7.68
CA ASN A 163 14.32 -14.82 -9.01
C ASN A 163 15.50 -13.83 -9.03
N GLY A 164 15.96 -13.37 -7.87
CA GLY A 164 17.04 -12.39 -7.73
C GLY A 164 16.59 -10.94 -7.90
N HIS A 165 15.30 -10.69 -8.14
CA HIS A 165 14.75 -9.33 -8.10
C HIS A 165 14.77 -8.80 -6.66
N GLU A 166 15.15 -7.54 -6.48
CA GLU A 166 15.19 -6.90 -5.17
C GLU A 166 14.05 -5.88 -5.07
N VAL A 167 13.21 -6.04 -4.04
CA VAL A 167 12.11 -5.15 -3.75
C VAL A 167 12.54 -4.13 -2.71
N ARG A 168 12.53 -2.84 -3.06
CA ARG A 168 12.85 -1.77 -2.10
C ARG A 168 11.61 -1.27 -1.39
N VAL A 169 11.72 -1.10 -0.07
CA VAL A 169 10.60 -0.72 0.79
C VAL A 169 10.90 0.61 1.46
N LEU A 170 9.98 1.55 1.34
CA LEU A 170 10.06 2.87 1.95
C LEU A 170 8.82 3.09 2.83
N PRO A 171 8.99 3.34 4.14
CA PRO A 171 7.90 3.81 4.97
C PRO A 171 7.56 5.26 4.64
N VAL A 172 6.26 5.54 4.54
CA VAL A 172 5.73 6.90 4.47
C VAL A 172 4.86 7.19 5.69
N GLN A 173 4.69 8.46 6.03
CA GLN A 173 3.67 8.87 6.99
C GLN A 173 2.30 8.39 6.50
N HIS A 174 1.44 7.90 7.38
CA HIS A 174 0.12 7.43 6.96
C HIS A 174 -0.73 8.61 6.42
N PRO A 175 -1.34 8.52 5.22
CA PRO A 175 -2.06 9.66 4.59
C PRO A 175 -3.24 10.22 5.41
N ALA A 176 -3.80 9.40 6.30
CA ALA A 176 -4.86 9.80 7.23
C ALA A 176 -4.38 10.65 8.43
N SER A 177 -3.07 10.81 8.67
CA SER A 177 -2.55 11.48 9.88
C SER A 177 -1.31 12.33 9.58
N GLY A 178 -1.44 13.66 9.59
CA GLY A 178 -0.30 14.58 9.47
C GLY A 178 0.48 14.49 8.15
N PHE A 179 -0.12 13.91 7.11
CA PHE A 179 0.54 13.68 5.83
C PHE A 179 0.49 14.92 4.93
N SER A 180 1.67 15.36 4.48
CA SER A 180 1.84 16.43 3.50
C SER A 180 2.18 15.84 2.13
N PRO A 181 1.29 15.94 1.13
CA PRO A 181 1.56 15.38 -0.19
C PRO A 181 2.81 15.94 -0.87
N SER A 182 3.07 17.24 -0.74
CA SER A 182 4.21 17.89 -1.38
C SER A 182 5.55 17.46 -0.76
N GLU A 183 5.61 17.26 0.56
CA GLU A 183 6.83 16.79 1.23
C GLU A 183 7.10 15.32 0.85
N TRP A 184 6.08 14.47 0.93
CA TRP A 184 6.24 13.06 0.57
C TRP A 184 6.47 12.83 -0.91
N HIS A 185 5.98 13.72 -1.78
CA HIS A 185 6.31 13.67 -3.21
C HIS A 185 7.82 13.73 -3.44
N GLN A 186 8.55 14.59 -2.72
CA GLN A 186 10.00 14.72 -2.90
C GLN A 186 10.74 13.42 -2.58
N VAL A 187 10.36 12.76 -1.49
CA VAL A 187 10.96 11.49 -1.06
C VAL A 187 10.60 10.35 -2.01
N ILE A 188 9.31 10.21 -2.35
CA ILE A 188 8.82 9.17 -3.26
C ILE A 188 9.44 9.33 -4.65
N ALA A 189 9.50 10.57 -5.17
CA ALA A 189 10.08 10.84 -6.48
C ALA A 189 11.60 10.65 -6.51
N ALA A 190 12.30 10.83 -5.38
CA ALA A 190 13.72 10.49 -5.28
C ALA A 190 13.92 8.97 -5.41
N LEU A 191 13.17 8.19 -4.62
CA LEU A 191 13.23 6.72 -4.64
C LEU A 191 12.92 6.13 -6.02
N LEU A 192 11.91 6.67 -6.72
CA LEU A 192 11.48 6.15 -8.02
C LEU A 192 12.44 6.47 -9.17
N LYS A 193 13.42 7.36 -8.96
CA LYS A 193 14.45 7.70 -9.97
C LYS A 193 15.70 6.84 -9.88
N GLU A 194 15.88 6.10 -8.80
CA GLU A 194 16.98 5.15 -8.60
C GLU A 194 16.77 3.89 -9.45
#